data_AF-A0A7S0EBN8-F1
#
_entry.id   AF-A0A7S0EBN8-F1
#
_cell.length_a   1.000
_cell.length_b   1.000
_cell.length_c   1.000
_cell.angle_alpha   90.00
_cell.angle_beta   90.00
_cell.angle_gamma   90.00
#
_symmetry.space_group_name_H-M   'P 1'
#
loop_
_entity.id
_entity.type
_entity.pdbx_description
1 polymer ?
#
loop_
_entity_poly.entity_id
_entity_poly.type
_entity_poly.pdbx_seq_one_letter_code
_entity_poly.pdbx_strand_id
1 'polypeptide(L)'
;DDVGHWLNKRGFESEVEAFEANGIDGPILLRICEHDLFSIGVHQVGTQIKLGKEIEQLKRIACKPRTRELRIQNYPQTLLGMFTLTWTRTIEVIDIEDTKAEWVVINTQVAVVSAVAFIFAWNMFYSASYSCFCDPTGVDCWCSQGFDMRNQLTGSILYCFSAVAALSFMWSALYAVLYILIVNEMSDKIELGFIVAILATKVSKDVPGNFLVMGAAFLNVPIFTYGIFNDWFGLRNIISLHSVYGQFISGFCYFAVIFVGLMLMWGYYNRIPHFVGVLYKAKVAVYKQDLREMLDDSKAKKRAAR
;
A
#
# COMPACT_ATOMS: atom_id res chain seq x y z
N ASP A 1 23.39 30.07 0.12
CA ASP A 1 23.13 31.50 -0.07
C ASP A 1 22.80 32.13 1.26
N ASP A 2 23.21 33.39 1.44
CA ASP A 2 22.84 34.22 2.58
C ASP A 2 21.31 34.49 2.57
N VAL A 3 20.69 34.57 3.74
CA VAL A 3 19.22 34.72 3.89
C VAL A 3 18.75 36.02 3.24
N GLY A 4 19.49 37.12 3.44
CA GLY A 4 19.19 38.41 2.81
C GLY A 4 19.22 38.33 1.28
N HIS A 5 20.21 37.65 0.70
CA HIS A 5 20.26 37.42 -0.74
C HIS A 5 19.10 36.56 -1.25
N TRP A 6 18.69 35.53 -0.50
CA TRP A 6 17.53 34.71 -0.84
C TRP A 6 16.23 35.52 -0.79
N LEU A 7 16.01 36.33 0.25
CA LEU A 7 14.84 37.21 0.40
C LEU A 7 14.76 38.23 -0.74
N ASN A 8 15.87 38.91 -1.05
CA ASN A 8 15.96 39.83 -2.17
C ASN A 8 15.63 39.15 -3.50
N LYS A 9 16.21 37.98 -3.76
CA LYS A 9 15.90 37.19 -4.97
C LYS A 9 14.42 36.79 -5.05
N ARG A 10 13.76 36.65 -3.90
CA ARG A 10 12.34 36.31 -3.80
C ARG A 10 11.41 37.53 -3.76
N GLY A 11 11.93 38.76 -3.83
CA GLY A 11 11.11 39.98 -3.84
C GLY A 11 10.53 40.31 -2.47
N PHE A 12 11.30 40.04 -1.41
CA PHE A 12 11.00 40.39 -0.02
C PHE A 12 12.09 41.31 0.53
N GLU A 13 12.52 42.28 -0.28
CA GLU A 13 13.60 43.22 0.06
C GLU A 13 13.27 44.00 1.34
N SER A 14 12.00 44.34 1.55
CA SER A 14 11.51 45.05 2.73
C SER A 14 11.68 44.27 4.03
N GLU A 15 11.76 42.94 3.95
CA GLU A 15 11.83 42.07 5.14
C GLU A 15 13.27 41.71 5.53
N VAL A 16 14.28 42.10 4.74
CA VAL A 16 15.68 41.72 4.99
C VAL A 16 16.17 42.24 6.33
N GLU A 17 15.93 43.53 6.62
CA GLU A 17 16.34 44.14 7.89
C GLU A 17 15.71 43.44 9.09
N ALA A 18 14.45 43.01 8.97
CA ALA A 18 13.75 42.29 10.04
C ALA A 18 14.38 40.91 10.31
N PHE A 19 14.76 40.17 9.25
CA PHE A 19 15.42 38.88 9.39
C PHE A 19 16.86 39.02 9.93
N GLU A 20 17.60 40.03 9.49
CA GLU A 20 18.95 40.31 9.99
C GLU A 20 18.95 40.78 11.45
N ALA A 21 18.02 41.66 11.83
CA ALA A 21 17.87 42.15 13.20
C ALA A 21 17.54 41.02 14.20
N ASN A 22 16.82 40.00 13.75
CA ASN A 22 16.51 38.80 14.54
C ASN A 22 17.58 37.69 14.41
N GLY A 23 18.68 37.92 13.68
CA GLY A 23 19.77 36.95 13.53
C GLY A 23 19.36 35.67 12.82
N ILE A 24 18.40 35.74 11.89
CA ILE A 24 17.89 34.58 11.17
C ILE A 24 18.88 34.16 10.08
N ASP A 25 19.58 33.06 10.32
CA ASP A 25 20.46 32.42 9.34
C ASP A 25 19.75 31.31 8.55
N GLY A 26 20.45 30.70 7.58
CA GLY A 26 19.89 29.66 6.72
C GLY A 26 19.31 28.47 7.50
N PRO A 27 20.03 27.87 8.46
CA PRO A 27 19.51 26.81 9.33
C PRO A 27 18.27 27.22 10.16
N ILE A 28 18.24 28.44 10.72
CA ILE A 28 17.09 28.94 11.48
C ILE A 28 15.90 29.17 10.56
N LEU A 29 16.11 29.71 9.35
CA LEU A 29 15.08 29.89 8.33
C LEU A 29 14.31 28.60 8.03
N LEU A 30 15.00 27.46 8.01
CA LEU A 30 14.38 26.15 7.80
C LEU A 30 13.53 25.66 8.98
N ARG A 31 13.61 26.30 10.14
CA ARG A 31 12.83 25.95 11.34
C ARG A 31 11.65 26.89 11.58
N ILE A 32 11.70 28.12 11.06
CA ILE A 32 10.64 29.15 11.18
C ILE A 32 9.28 28.62 10.73
N CYS A 33 8.27 28.79 11.59
CA CYS A 33 6.88 28.53 11.32
C CYS A 33 6.15 29.84 10.96
N GLU A 34 4.90 29.75 10.48
CA GLU A 34 4.12 30.93 10.09
C GLU A 34 3.91 31.92 11.25
N HIS A 35 3.78 31.42 12.49
CA HIS A 35 3.66 32.25 13.69
C HIS A 35 4.95 33.02 14.04
N ASP A 36 6.11 32.47 13.68
CA ASP A 36 7.41 33.12 13.93
C ASP A 36 7.59 34.35 13.03
N LEU A 37 7.00 34.35 11.83
CA LEU A 37 7.08 35.48 10.88
C LEU A 37 6.51 36.77 11.48
N PHE A 38 5.42 36.66 12.24
CA PHE A 38 4.86 37.82 12.94
C PHE A 38 5.81 38.35 14.02
N SER A 39 6.47 37.45 14.75
CA SER A 39 7.42 37.81 15.82
C SER A 39 8.71 38.42 15.28
N ILE A 40 9.11 38.04 14.06
CA ILE A 40 10.27 38.60 13.36
C ILE A 40 10.01 40.02 12.84
N GLY A 41 8.74 40.44 12.75
CA GLY A 41 8.34 41.79 12.32
C GLY A 41 7.59 41.83 10.98
N VAL A 42 7.31 40.68 10.37
CA VAL A 42 6.53 40.61 9.13
C VAL A 42 5.04 40.72 9.49
N HIS A 43 4.49 41.93 9.63
CA HIS A 43 3.10 42.11 10.12
C HIS A 43 2.02 41.99 9.04
N GLN A 44 2.36 42.18 7.77
CA GLN A 44 1.38 42.13 6.69
C GLN A 44 0.99 40.68 6.38
N VAL A 45 -0.28 40.33 6.62
CA VAL A 45 -0.81 38.97 6.43
C VAL A 45 -0.54 38.40 5.04
N GLY A 46 -0.71 39.21 3.98
CA GLY A 46 -0.43 38.77 2.62
C GLY A 46 1.04 38.39 2.39
N THR A 47 1.96 39.14 3.01
CA THR A 47 3.41 38.89 2.96
C THR A 47 3.77 37.66 3.78
N GLN A 48 3.20 37.50 4.99
CA GLN A 48 3.36 36.31 5.81
C GLN A 48 2.98 35.03 5.06
N ILE A 49 1.80 35.00 4.43
CA ILE A 49 1.33 33.83 3.67
C ILE A 49 2.26 33.53 2.50
N LYS A 50 2.68 34.56 1.76
CA LYS A 50 3.54 34.39 0.58
C LYS A 50 4.95 33.93 0.97
N LEU A 51 5.52 34.53 2.00
CA LEU A 51 6.84 34.20 2.52
C LEU A 51 6.84 32.82 3.20
N GLY A 52 5.80 32.49 3.94
CA GLY A 52 5.58 31.17 4.53
C GLY A 52 5.58 30.06 3.47
N LYS A 53 4.88 30.26 2.35
CA LYS A 53 4.91 29.33 1.21
C LYS A 53 6.31 29.16 0.60
N GLU A 54 7.05 30.25 0.45
CA GLU A 54 8.40 30.25 -0.10
C GLU A 54 9.41 29.56 0.84
N ILE A 55 9.27 29.77 2.15
CA ILE A 55 10.04 29.07 3.19
C ILE A 55 9.67 27.59 3.20
N GLU A 56 8.40 27.24 3.13
CA GLU A 56 7.94 25.84 3.08
C GLU A 56 8.50 25.12 1.83
N GLN A 57 8.46 25.76 0.65
CA GLN A 57 9.09 25.25 -0.56
C GLN A 57 10.61 25.07 -0.38
N LEU A 58 11.28 26.03 0.26
CA LEU A 58 12.71 25.91 0.56
C LEU A 58 12.99 24.75 1.53
N LYS A 59 12.18 24.58 2.57
CA LYS A 59 12.26 23.44 3.50
C LYS A 59 12.09 22.12 2.75
N ARG A 60 11.12 22.00 1.85
CA ARG A 60 10.93 20.79 1.02
C ARG A 60 12.17 20.44 0.21
N ILE A 61 12.93 21.42 -0.26
CA ILE A 61 14.11 21.16 -1.09
C ILE A 61 15.35 20.90 -0.22
N ALA A 62 15.50 21.65 0.87
CA ALA A 62 16.67 21.58 1.75
C ALA A 62 16.62 20.38 2.71
N CYS A 63 15.45 20.09 3.27
CA CYS A 63 15.25 19.01 4.25
C CYS A 63 15.12 17.62 3.61
N LYS A 64 15.02 17.54 2.28
CA LYS A 64 14.89 16.28 1.53
C LYS A 64 16.10 15.97 0.64
N PRO A 65 17.33 15.89 1.19
CA PRO A 65 18.54 15.70 0.39
C PRO A 65 18.53 14.38 -0.37
N ARG A 66 17.89 13.33 0.18
CA ARG A 66 17.79 12.03 -0.47
C ARG A 66 16.87 12.05 -1.67
N THR A 67 15.79 12.84 -1.63
CA THR A 67 14.84 12.99 -2.73
C THR A 67 15.50 13.55 -3.99
N ARG A 68 16.54 14.37 -3.84
CA ARG A 68 17.35 14.91 -4.95
C ARG A 68 18.14 13.84 -5.70
N GLU A 69 18.54 12.77 -5.01
CA GLU A 69 19.30 11.66 -5.59
C GLU A 69 18.39 10.59 -6.21
N LEU A 70 17.09 10.64 -5.93
CA LEU A 70 16.13 9.67 -6.46
C LEU A 70 16.05 9.81 -7.99
N ARG A 71 16.38 8.72 -8.67
CA ARG A 71 16.14 8.54 -10.09
C ARG A 71 14.96 7.60 -10.28
N ILE A 72 14.23 7.79 -11.38
CA ILE A 72 13.20 6.82 -11.78
C ILE A 72 13.92 5.50 -12.04
N GLN A 73 13.62 4.50 -11.22
CA GLN A 73 14.24 3.20 -11.32
C GLN A 73 13.71 2.43 -12.53
N ASN A 74 14.58 1.68 -13.19
CA ASN A 74 14.17 0.70 -14.19
C ASN A 74 13.46 -0.47 -13.49
N TYR A 75 12.53 -1.14 -14.19
CA TYR A 75 11.77 -2.27 -13.64
C TYR A 75 12.59 -3.31 -12.83
N PRO A 76 13.76 -3.82 -13.30
CA PRO A 76 14.55 -4.76 -12.51
C PRO A 76 15.13 -4.15 -11.22
N GLN A 77 15.47 -2.86 -11.23
CA GLN A 77 15.92 -2.16 -10.03
C GLN A 77 14.78 -1.98 -9.03
N THR A 78 13.57 -1.67 -9.52
CA THR A 78 12.37 -1.59 -8.69
C THR A 78 12.06 -2.93 -8.01
N LEU A 79 12.24 -4.02 -8.77
CA LEU A 79 12.03 -5.39 -8.28
C LEU A 79 13.08 -5.76 -7.22
N LEU A 80 14.36 -5.42 -7.43
CA LEU A 80 15.41 -5.58 -6.42
C LEU A 80 15.17 -4.70 -5.18
N GLY A 81 14.71 -3.46 -5.40
CA GLY A 81 14.38 -2.50 -4.34
C GLY A 81 13.24 -2.98 -3.46
N MET A 82 12.29 -3.73 -4.02
CA MET A 82 11.23 -4.41 -3.25
C MET A 82 11.82 -5.44 -2.28
N PHE A 83 12.71 -6.32 -2.75
CA PHE A 83 13.34 -7.35 -1.91
C PHE A 83 14.26 -6.77 -0.83
N THR A 84 14.96 -5.69 -1.16
CA THR A 84 15.93 -5.05 -0.26
C THR A 84 15.31 -3.99 0.64
N LEU A 85 14.00 -3.72 0.49
CA LEU A 85 13.27 -2.66 1.18
C LEU A 85 13.95 -1.29 1.07
N THR A 86 14.71 -1.03 0.00
CA THR A 86 15.44 0.24 -0.13
C THR A 86 14.51 1.44 -0.26
N TRP A 87 13.27 1.21 -0.70
CA TRP A 87 12.24 2.25 -0.79
C TRP A 87 11.81 2.77 0.59
N THR A 88 11.91 1.98 1.67
CA THR A 88 11.63 2.44 3.03
C THR A 88 12.75 3.29 3.62
N ARG A 89 13.82 3.59 2.87
CA ARG A 89 14.90 4.49 3.33
C ARG A 89 14.65 5.96 2.98
N THR A 90 13.56 6.24 2.27
CA THR A 90 13.16 7.59 1.89
C THR A 90 12.16 8.22 2.86
N ILE A 91 11.95 7.60 4.04
CA ILE A 91 10.96 8.06 5.03
C ILE A 91 11.44 9.40 5.58
N GLU A 92 10.63 10.42 5.42
CA GLU A 92 10.82 11.74 6.00
C GLU A 92 9.53 12.08 6.75
N VAL A 93 9.60 12.11 8.08
CA VAL A 93 8.43 12.29 8.95
C VAL A 93 8.01 13.76 8.91
N ILE A 94 6.81 14.02 8.42
CA ILE A 94 6.17 15.34 8.44
C ILE A 94 4.70 15.14 8.86
N ASP A 95 4.27 15.93 9.83
CA ASP A 95 2.94 15.88 10.43
C ASP A 95 1.87 16.35 9.44
N ILE A 96 1.12 15.38 8.92
CA ILE A 96 -0.11 15.61 8.16
C ILE A 96 -1.14 14.67 8.78
N GLU A 97 -1.80 15.12 9.84
CA GLU A 97 -2.59 14.21 10.67
C GLU A 97 -3.93 13.81 10.00
N ASP A 98 -4.71 14.76 9.47
CA ASP A 98 -6.13 14.49 9.19
C ASP A 98 -6.40 13.54 8.01
N THR A 99 -5.81 13.80 6.83
CA THR A 99 -6.09 13.00 5.63
C THR A 99 -5.32 11.68 5.58
N LYS A 100 -4.15 11.61 6.23
CA LYS A 100 -3.41 10.35 6.37
C LYS A 100 -4.16 9.41 7.31
N ALA A 101 -4.73 9.92 8.40
CA ALA A 101 -5.44 9.12 9.38
C ALA A 101 -6.59 8.32 8.74
N GLU A 102 -7.44 8.93 7.91
CA GLU A 102 -8.57 8.22 7.28
C GLU A 102 -8.11 7.03 6.41
N TRP A 103 -7.12 7.26 5.54
CA TRP A 103 -6.56 6.21 4.67
C TRP A 103 -5.87 5.10 5.46
N VAL A 104 -5.11 5.46 6.49
CA VAL A 104 -4.45 4.50 7.38
C VAL A 104 -5.50 3.68 8.13
N VAL A 105 -6.55 4.30 8.66
CA VAL A 105 -7.64 3.61 9.37
C VAL A 105 -8.33 2.60 8.46
N ILE A 106 -8.73 2.99 7.24
CA ILE A 106 -9.41 2.08 6.29
C ILE A 106 -8.50 0.88 5.95
N ASN A 107 -7.24 1.13 5.60
CA ASN A 107 -6.32 0.04 5.25
C ASN A 107 -5.95 -0.81 6.46
N THR A 108 -5.92 -0.24 7.67
CA THR A 108 -5.68 -1.00 8.91
C THR A 108 -6.85 -1.95 9.18
N GLN A 109 -8.08 -1.50 9.00
CA GLN A 109 -9.27 -2.36 9.13
C GLN A 109 -9.21 -3.52 8.13
N VAL A 110 -8.91 -3.24 6.85
CA VAL A 110 -8.74 -4.28 5.83
C VAL A 110 -7.63 -5.25 6.21
N ALA A 111 -6.46 -4.75 6.65
CA ALA A 111 -5.34 -5.61 7.05
C ALA A 111 -5.71 -6.52 8.23
N VAL A 112 -6.38 -5.99 9.25
CA VAL A 112 -6.81 -6.75 10.44
C VAL A 112 -7.86 -7.80 10.06
N VAL A 113 -8.90 -7.42 9.30
CA VAL A 113 -9.94 -8.36 8.87
C VAL A 113 -9.35 -9.47 8.00
N SER A 114 -8.47 -9.12 7.06
CA SER A 114 -7.78 -10.09 6.20
C SER A 114 -6.85 -11.00 7.00
N ALA A 115 -6.14 -10.49 8.01
CA ALA A 115 -5.28 -11.33 8.87
C ALA A 115 -6.09 -12.32 9.71
N VAL A 116 -7.23 -11.89 10.27
CA VAL A 116 -8.13 -12.77 11.02
C VAL A 116 -8.73 -13.82 10.10
N ALA A 117 -9.24 -13.42 8.93
CA ALA A 117 -9.79 -14.35 7.93
C ALA A 117 -8.74 -15.34 7.41
N PHE A 118 -7.47 -14.91 7.27
CA PHE A 118 -6.35 -15.77 6.96
C PHE A 118 -6.16 -16.85 8.03
N ILE A 119 -6.16 -16.50 9.32
CA ILE A 119 -6.01 -17.47 10.42
C ILE A 119 -7.13 -18.51 10.37
N PHE A 120 -8.38 -18.10 10.15
CA PHE A 120 -9.51 -19.03 10.00
C PHE A 120 -9.34 -19.95 8.79
N ALA A 121 -9.06 -19.40 7.61
CA ALA A 121 -8.87 -20.18 6.39
C ALA A 121 -7.67 -21.13 6.50
N TRP A 122 -6.58 -20.68 7.11
CA TRP A 122 -5.39 -21.47 7.38
C TRP A 122 -5.68 -22.59 8.38
N ASN A 123 -6.46 -22.31 9.43
CA ASN A 123 -6.86 -23.34 10.38
C ASN A 123 -7.78 -24.38 9.74
N MET A 124 -8.72 -23.98 8.87
CA MET A 124 -9.53 -24.93 8.10
C MET A 124 -8.66 -25.78 7.17
N PHE A 125 -7.72 -25.15 6.47
CA PHE A 125 -6.75 -25.84 5.62
C PHE A 125 -5.90 -26.85 6.39
N TYR A 126 -5.31 -26.43 7.51
CA TYR A 126 -4.47 -27.27 8.35
C TYR A 126 -5.29 -28.38 9.01
N SER A 127 -6.42 -28.05 9.64
CA SER A 127 -7.30 -29.01 10.29
C SER A 127 -7.81 -30.06 9.30
N ALA A 128 -8.17 -29.68 8.07
CA ALA A 128 -8.58 -30.64 7.05
C ALA A 128 -7.48 -31.65 6.66
N SER A 129 -6.20 -31.30 6.85
CA SER A 129 -5.05 -32.17 6.53
C SER A 129 -4.60 -33.10 7.67
N TYR A 130 -5.11 -32.91 8.89
CA TYR A 130 -4.72 -33.69 10.07
C TYR A 130 -5.89 -34.25 10.88
N SER A 131 -7.14 -33.96 10.49
CA SER A 131 -8.32 -34.47 11.20
C SER A 131 -8.75 -35.84 10.70
N CYS A 132 -9.27 -36.64 11.63
CA CYS A 132 -9.99 -37.87 11.33
C CYS A 132 -11.50 -37.62 11.38
N PHE A 133 -12.21 -37.92 10.31
CA PHE A 133 -13.67 -37.85 10.26
C PHE A 133 -14.23 -39.27 10.34
N CYS A 134 -14.80 -39.63 11.48
CA CYS A 134 -15.40 -40.95 11.67
C CYS A 134 -16.91 -40.91 11.44
N ASP A 135 -17.43 -41.94 10.79
CA ASP A 135 -18.86 -42.24 10.79
C ASP A 135 -19.35 -42.42 12.26
N PRO A 136 -20.59 -42.06 12.63
CA PRO A 136 -21.16 -42.27 13.97
C PRO A 136 -21.04 -43.69 14.50
N THR A 137 -20.91 -44.69 13.62
CA THR A 137 -20.66 -46.08 14.02
C THR A 137 -19.24 -46.32 14.54
N GLY A 138 -18.31 -45.40 14.29
CA GLY A 138 -16.89 -45.48 14.66
C GLY A 138 -16.08 -46.50 13.85
N VAL A 139 -16.71 -47.20 12.90
CA VAL A 139 -16.07 -48.29 12.14
C VAL A 139 -15.28 -47.75 10.95
N ASP A 140 -15.81 -46.72 10.27
CA ASP A 140 -15.18 -46.08 9.14
C ASP A 140 -14.68 -44.67 9.53
N CYS A 141 -13.39 -44.57 9.82
CA CYS A 141 -12.70 -43.31 10.10
C CYS A 141 -11.87 -42.86 8.91
N TRP A 142 -12.08 -41.62 8.47
CA TRP A 142 -11.32 -40.96 7.43
C TRP A 142 -10.25 -40.09 8.06
N CYS A 143 -9.10 -40.70 8.33
CA CYS A 143 -7.93 -39.97 8.78
C CYS A 143 -7.14 -39.44 7.60
N SER A 144 -7.12 -38.12 7.42
CA SER A 144 -6.11 -37.49 6.57
C SER A 144 -4.79 -37.53 7.34
N GLN A 145 -3.86 -38.37 6.88
CA GLN A 145 -2.48 -38.37 7.37
C GLN A 145 -1.61 -37.56 6.39
N GLY A 146 -1.71 -36.22 6.49
CA GLY A 146 -0.97 -35.30 5.65
C GLY A 146 -1.59 -35.10 4.26
N PHE A 147 -0.76 -34.71 3.29
CA PHE A 147 -1.22 -34.32 1.94
C PHE A 147 -1.66 -35.49 1.03
N ASP A 148 -1.63 -36.74 1.53
CA ASP A 148 -1.99 -37.93 0.75
C ASP A 148 -3.52 -38.12 0.72
N MET A 149 -4.18 -37.38 -0.17
CA MET A 149 -5.63 -37.45 -0.43
C MET A 149 -6.02 -38.66 -1.28
N ARG A 150 -5.43 -39.83 -1.00
CA ARG A 150 -5.34 -40.95 -1.96
C ARG A 150 -6.66 -41.58 -2.39
N ASN A 151 -7.83 -41.12 -1.91
CA ASN A 151 -9.10 -41.70 -2.36
C ASN A 151 -10.38 -40.85 -2.28
N GLN A 152 -10.38 -39.55 -1.94
CA GLN A 152 -11.67 -38.83 -1.82
C GLN A 152 -11.66 -37.36 -2.28
N LEU A 153 -12.47 -37.10 -3.32
CA LEU A 153 -12.73 -35.80 -3.95
C LEU A 153 -13.19 -34.69 -2.98
N THR A 154 -13.85 -35.05 -1.87
CA THR A 154 -14.42 -34.06 -0.95
C THR A 154 -13.34 -33.37 -0.11
N GLY A 155 -12.34 -34.12 0.35
CA GLY A 155 -11.22 -33.58 1.11
C GLY A 155 -10.37 -32.63 0.26
N SER A 156 -10.16 -32.95 -1.03
CA SER A 156 -9.38 -32.11 -1.93
C SER A 156 -10.05 -30.76 -2.22
N ILE A 157 -11.39 -30.70 -2.31
CA ILE A 157 -12.13 -29.43 -2.44
C ILE A 157 -11.92 -28.57 -1.20
N LEU A 158 -12.16 -29.13 -0.01
CA LEU A 158 -11.97 -28.42 1.26
C LEU A 158 -10.55 -27.86 1.37
N TYR A 159 -9.55 -28.69 1.06
CA TYR A 159 -8.14 -28.32 1.10
C TYR A 159 -7.78 -27.24 0.07
N CYS A 160 -8.11 -27.44 -1.22
CA CYS A 160 -7.75 -26.50 -2.28
C CYS A 160 -8.41 -25.13 -2.10
N PHE A 161 -9.70 -25.09 -1.79
CA PHE A 161 -10.42 -23.82 -1.65
C PHE A 161 -10.03 -23.09 -0.36
N SER A 162 -9.78 -23.81 0.75
CA SER A 162 -9.26 -23.19 1.97
C SER A 162 -7.84 -22.65 1.77
N ALA A 163 -6.99 -23.35 1.03
CA ALA A 163 -5.65 -22.87 0.67
C ALA A 163 -5.69 -21.59 -0.16
N VAL A 164 -6.53 -21.58 -1.20
CA VAL A 164 -6.73 -20.41 -2.07
C VAL A 164 -7.28 -19.23 -1.27
N ALA A 165 -8.27 -19.46 -0.39
CA ALA A 165 -8.83 -18.44 0.47
C ALA A 165 -7.77 -17.86 1.40
N ALA A 166 -7.00 -18.73 2.07
CA ALA A 166 -5.91 -18.32 2.96
C ALA A 166 -4.87 -17.47 2.22
N LEU A 167 -4.39 -17.92 1.06
CA LEU A 167 -3.45 -17.14 0.26
C LEU A 167 -4.05 -15.79 -0.15
N SER A 168 -5.31 -15.75 -0.58
CA SER A 168 -5.99 -14.51 -0.98
C SER A 168 -6.08 -13.51 0.19
N PHE A 169 -6.43 -13.97 1.39
CA PHE A 169 -6.46 -13.14 2.59
C PHE A 169 -5.07 -12.66 3.01
N MET A 170 -4.06 -13.52 2.95
CA MET A 170 -2.67 -13.14 3.21
C MET A 170 -2.22 -12.01 2.26
N TRP A 171 -2.50 -12.13 0.96
CA TRP A 171 -2.18 -11.08 0.00
C TRP A 171 -2.97 -9.80 0.22
N SER A 172 -4.26 -9.90 0.54
CA SER A 172 -5.07 -8.74 0.92
C SER A 172 -4.43 -7.99 2.10
N ALA A 173 -4.03 -8.70 3.15
CA ALA A 173 -3.35 -8.12 4.30
C ALA A 173 -2.01 -7.49 3.93
N LEU A 174 -1.19 -8.18 3.12
CA LEU A 174 0.10 -7.66 2.64
C LEU A 174 -0.06 -6.38 1.83
N TYR A 175 -1.03 -6.33 0.90
CA TYR A 175 -1.29 -5.13 0.11
C TYR A 175 -1.83 -3.99 0.98
N ALA A 176 -2.71 -4.27 1.94
CA ALA A 176 -3.22 -3.25 2.86
C ALA A 176 -2.10 -2.66 3.71
N VAL A 177 -1.20 -3.49 4.25
CA VAL A 177 0.01 -3.03 4.97
C VAL A 177 0.93 -2.22 4.06
N LEU A 178 1.13 -2.66 2.81
CA LEU A 178 1.93 -1.91 1.84
C LEU A 178 1.32 -0.52 1.56
N TYR A 179 0.00 -0.41 1.48
CA TYR A 179 -0.70 0.87 1.32
C TYR A 179 -0.48 1.78 2.53
N ILE A 180 -0.60 1.24 3.76
CA ILE A 180 -0.32 1.99 4.99
C ILE A 180 1.13 2.51 4.98
N LEU A 181 2.09 1.65 4.65
CA LEU A 181 3.50 2.03 4.57
C LEU A 181 3.72 3.13 3.52
N ILE A 182 3.11 3.01 2.34
CA ILE A 182 3.22 4.03 1.28
C ILE A 182 2.61 5.37 1.70
N VAL A 183 1.45 5.36 2.36
CA VAL A 183 0.80 6.59 2.85
C VAL A 183 1.62 7.25 3.95
N ASN A 184 2.16 6.45 4.88
CA ASN A 184 3.05 6.93 5.95
C ASN A 184 4.40 7.43 5.41
N GLU A 185 4.85 6.90 4.27
CA GLU A 185 6.07 7.30 3.57
C GLU A 185 5.95 8.65 2.86
N MET A 186 4.71 9.11 2.62
CA MET A 186 4.47 10.43 2.03
C MET A 186 4.72 11.50 3.09
N SER A 187 5.57 12.45 2.74
CA SER A 187 5.94 13.53 3.66
C SER A 187 5.06 14.75 3.45
N ASP A 188 4.62 15.04 2.21
CA ASP A 188 3.85 16.25 1.92
C ASP A 188 2.41 15.99 1.44
N LYS A 189 1.52 16.98 1.64
CA LYS A 189 0.14 16.96 1.13
C LYS A 189 0.10 16.86 -0.40
N ILE A 190 1.08 17.47 -1.08
CA ILE A 190 1.20 17.44 -2.54
C ILE A 190 1.61 16.04 -3.02
N GLU A 191 2.60 15.41 -2.36
CA GLU A 191 3.00 14.04 -2.64
C GLU A 191 1.83 13.07 -2.44
N LEU A 192 1.13 13.21 -1.31
CA LEU A 192 -0.07 12.43 -0.98
C LEU A 192 -1.16 12.64 -2.05
N GLY A 193 -1.43 13.88 -2.45
CA GLY A 193 -2.39 14.19 -3.50
C GLY A 193 -2.04 13.55 -4.85
N PHE A 194 -0.75 13.53 -5.21
CA PHE A 194 -0.28 12.90 -6.44
C PHE A 194 -0.41 11.37 -6.38
N ILE A 195 -0.08 10.76 -5.23
CA ILE A 195 -0.30 9.32 -5.02
C ILE A 195 -1.78 8.99 -5.04
N VAL A 196 -2.63 9.74 -4.34
CA VAL A 196 -4.08 9.54 -4.36
C VAL A 196 -4.62 9.67 -5.77
N ALA A 197 -4.18 10.65 -6.55
CA ALA A 197 -4.58 10.81 -7.95
C ALA A 197 -4.17 9.59 -8.80
N ILE A 198 -2.96 9.06 -8.61
CA ILE A 198 -2.50 7.85 -9.30
C ILE A 198 -3.28 6.62 -8.82
N LEU A 199 -3.47 6.45 -7.50
CA LEU A 199 -4.20 5.32 -6.92
C LEU A 199 -5.68 5.32 -7.31
N ALA A 200 -6.28 6.50 -7.46
CA ALA A 200 -7.64 6.71 -7.91
C ALA A 200 -7.84 6.37 -9.40
N THR A 201 -6.76 6.25 -10.18
CA THR A 201 -6.89 5.72 -11.55
C THR A 201 -7.37 4.27 -11.48
N LYS A 202 -8.30 3.90 -12.38
CA LYS A 202 -9.11 2.65 -12.37
C LYS A 202 -8.36 1.35 -12.11
N VAL A 203 -7.04 1.33 -12.30
CA VAL A 203 -6.22 0.13 -12.31
C VAL A 203 -5.82 -0.30 -10.89
N SER A 204 -5.84 0.58 -9.88
CA SER A 204 -5.36 0.28 -8.51
C SER A 204 -6.39 0.43 -7.39
N LYS A 205 -7.57 0.99 -7.66
CA LYS A 205 -8.43 1.58 -6.63
C LYS A 205 -8.80 0.63 -5.48
N ASP A 206 -8.92 -0.68 -5.73
CA ASP A 206 -9.42 -1.63 -4.72
C ASP A 206 -8.62 -2.95 -4.66
N VAL A 207 -7.30 -2.94 -4.91
CA VAL A 207 -6.52 -4.20 -4.94
C VAL A 207 -6.65 -5.01 -3.63
N PRO A 208 -6.44 -4.44 -2.42
CA PRO A 208 -6.62 -5.20 -1.17
C PRO A 208 -8.05 -5.72 -1.01
N GLY A 209 -9.05 -4.91 -1.36
CA GLY A 209 -10.46 -5.27 -1.29
C GLY A 209 -10.84 -6.40 -2.24
N ASN A 210 -10.33 -6.39 -3.47
CA ASN A 210 -10.55 -7.45 -4.45
C ASN A 210 -10.00 -8.79 -3.96
N PHE A 211 -8.80 -8.82 -3.36
CA PHE A 211 -8.25 -10.03 -2.77
C PHE A 211 -9.04 -10.49 -1.53
N LEU A 212 -9.57 -9.56 -0.73
CA LEU A 212 -10.44 -9.87 0.40
C LEU A 212 -11.75 -10.52 -0.07
N VAL A 213 -12.43 -9.92 -1.05
CA VAL A 213 -13.68 -10.47 -1.62
C VAL A 213 -13.43 -11.81 -2.31
N MET A 214 -12.33 -11.94 -3.05
CA MET A 214 -11.93 -13.21 -3.66
C MET A 214 -11.70 -14.29 -2.59
N GLY A 215 -10.94 -13.97 -1.54
CA GLY A 215 -10.73 -14.87 -0.40
C GLY A 215 -12.03 -15.28 0.28
N ALA A 216 -12.94 -14.32 0.50
CA ALA A 216 -14.26 -14.60 1.07
C ALA A 216 -15.11 -15.50 0.17
N ALA A 217 -15.12 -15.28 -1.14
CA ALA A 217 -15.81 -16.13 -2.11
C ALA A 217 -15.26 -17.57 -2.07
N PHE A 218 -13.93 -17.73 -2.03
CA PHE A 218 -13.29 -19.04 -1.94
C PHE A 218 -13.48 -19.71 -0.57
N LEU A 219 -13.60 -18.95 0.53
CA LEU A 219 -13.87 -19.48 1.87
C LEU A 219 -15.32 -19.96 2.04
N ASN A 220 -16.27 -19.38 1.30
CA ASN A 220 -17.65 -19.85 1.32
C ASN A 220 -17.77 -21.28 0.79
N VAL A 221 -17.00 -21.66 -0.24
CA VAL A 221 -17.04 -23.01 -0.81
C VAL A 221 -16.78 -24.11 0.23
N PRO A 222 -15.70 -24.10 1.03
CA PRO A 222 -15.47 -25.11 2.05
C PRO A 222 -16.47 -25.02 3.20
N ILE A 223 -16.99 -23.84 3.55
CA ILE A 223 -18.05 -23.70 4.57
C ILE A 223 -19.35 -24.34 4.09
N PHE A 224 -19.79 -24.07 2.86
CA PHE A 224 -20.98 -24.70 2.27
C PHE A 224 -20.78 -26.19 2.06
N THR A 225 -19.60 -26.61 1.62
CA THR A 225 -19.23 -28.02 1.50
C THR A 225 -19.36 -28.69 2.87
N TYR A 226 -18.72 -28.13 3.90
CA TYR A 226 -18.84 -28.62 5.26
C TYR A 226 -20.29 -28.63 5.75
N GLY A 227 -21.07 -27.56 5.55
CA GLY A 227 -22.49 -27.51 5.96
C GLY A 227 -23.34 -28.58 5.27
N ILE A 228 -23.23 -28.72 3.95
CA ILE A 228 -23.93 -29.76 3.19
C ILE A 228 -23.54 -31.16 3.67
N PHE A 229 -22.25 -31.40 3.90
CA PHE A 229 -21.77 -32.72 4.31
C PHE A 229 -22.00 -33.03 5.80
N ASN A 230 -22.05 -32.01 6.66
CA ASN A 230 -22.25 -32.17 8.11
C ASN A 230 -23.75 -32.23 8.48
N ASP A 231 -24.64 -31.59 7.70
CA ASP A 231 -26.09 -31.83 7.77
C ASP A 231 -26.50 -33.17 7.12
N TRP A 232 -25.67 -33.77 6.26
CA TRP A 232 -25.92 -35.06 5.60
C TRP A 232 -24.95 -36.17 6.03
N PHE A 233 -24.97 -36.51 7.34
CA PHE A 233 -24.53 -37.81 7.86
C PHE A 233 -25.31 -38.97 7.19
N GLY A 234 -25.02 -39.30 5.93
CA GLY A 234 -25.76 -40.37 5.24
C GLY A 234 -25.66 -40.49 3.73
N LEU A 235 -24.86 -39.67 3.02
CA LEU A 235 -24.69 -39.85 1.57
C LEU A 235 -23.41 -40.60 1.20
N ARG A 236 -23.37 -41.87 1.60
CA ARG A 236 -22.39 -42.86 1.15
C ARG A 236 -22.50 -43.18 -0.36
N ASN A 237 -23.38 -42.52 -1.13
CA ASN A 237 -23.81 -43.02 -2.46
C ASN A 237 -23.83 -42.05 -3.66
N ILE A 238 -23.47 -40.75 -3.57
CA ILE A 238 -23.59 -39.87 -4.76
C ILE A 238 -22.32 -39.76 -5.63
N ILE A 239 -21.14 -40.13 -5.14
CA ILE A 239 -19.92 -40.01 -5.97
C ILE A 239 -19.18 -41.34 -6.00
N SER A 240 -19.74 -42.29 -6.76
CA SER A 240 -18.91 -43.28 -7.44
C SER A 240 -17.87 -42.50 -8.26
N LEU A 241 -16.58 -42.80 -8.05
CA LEU A 241 -15.39 -42.16 -8.64
C LEU A 241 -15.40 -42.06 -10.18
N HIS A 242 -16.37 -42.67 -10.86
CA HIS A 242 -16.53 -42.67 -12.32
C HIS A 242 -17.63 -41.74 -12.84
N SER A 243 -18.31 -40.97 -11.99
CA SER A 243 -19.26 -39.98 -12.49
C SER A 243 -18.54 -38.79 -13.13
N VAL A 244 -19.03 -38.36 -14.30
CA VAL A 244 -18.54 -37.17 -15.03
C VAL A 244 -18.47 -35.94 -14.12
N TYR A 245 -19.37 -35.85 -13.13
CA TYR A 245 -19.42 -34.79 -12.14
C TYR A 245 -18.18 -34.74 -11.24
N GLY A 246 -17.66 -35.88 -10.77
CA GLY A 246 -16.46 -35.91 -9.94
C GLY A 246 -15.21 -35.42 -10.67
N GLN A 247 -15.06 -35.83 -11.94
CA GLN A 247 -13.96 -35.37 -12.80
C GLN A 247 -14.05 -33.86 -13.08
N PHE A 248 -15.26 -33.35 -13.35
CA PHE A 248 -15.47 -31.92 -13.57
C PHE A 248 -15.11 -31.09 -12.33
N ILE A 249 -15.56 -31.50 -11.14
CA ILE A 249 -15.28 -30.78 -9.89
C ILE A 249 -13.77 -30.78 -9.59
N SER A 250 -13.09 -31.92 -9.73
CA SER A 250 -11.63 -32.01 -9.57
C SER A 250 -10.90 -31.09 -10.55
N GLY A 251 -11.30 -31.12 -11.83
CA GLY A 251 -10.75 -30.25 -12.86
C GLY A 251 -10.93 -28.77 -12.53
N PHE A 252 -12.10 -28.37 -12.03
CA PHE A 252 -12.35 -26.99 -11.58
C PHE A 252 -11.49 -26.60 -10.37
N CYS A 253 -11.25 -27.51 -9.41
CA CYS A 253 -10.36 -27.26 -8.28
C CYS A 253 -8.93 -26.98 -8.74
N TYR A 254 -8.38 -27.82 -9.62
CA TYR A 254 -7.04 -27.62 -10.18
C TYR A 254 -6.95 -26.32 -10.98
N PHE A 255 -7.97 -26.03 -11.79
CA PHE A 255 -8.06 -24.76 -12.53
C PHE A 255 -8.06 -23.56 -11.58
N ALA A 256 -8.86 -23.59 -10.51
CA ALA A 256 -8.94 -22.50 -9.53
C ALA A 256 -7.59 -22.28 -8.83
N VAL A 257 -6.90 -23.35 -8.42
CA VAL A 257 -5.56 -23.27 -7.80
C VAL A 257 -4.54 -22.69 -8.77
N ILE A 258 -4.51 -23.16 -10.03
CA ILE A 258 -3.61 -22.63 -11.06
C ILE A 258 -3.92 -21.17 -11.35
N PHE A 259 -5.20 -20.82 -11.52
CA PHE A 259 -5.64 -19.45 -11.80
C PHE A 259 -5.26 -18.50 -10.66
N VAL A 260 -5.48 -18.92 -9.40
CA VAL A 260 -5.08 -18.15 -8.23
C VAL A 260 -3.56 -18.02 -8.19
N GLY A 261 -2.82 -19.12 -8.37
CA GLY A 261 -1.35 -19.08 -8.46
C GLY A 261 -0.84 -18.09 -9.52
N LEU A 262 -1.45 -18.06 -10.70
CA LEU A 262 -1.15 -17.09 -11.76
C LEU A 262 -1.52 -15.66 -11.36
N MET A 263 -2.66 -15.45 -10.69
CA MET A 263 -3.07 -14.16 -10.14
C MET A 263 -2.10 -13.66 -9.06
N LEU A 264 -1.60 -14.56 -8.20
CA LEU A 264 -0.59 -14.25 -7.18
C LEU A 264 0.73 -13.87 -7.82
N MET A 265 1.20 -14.64 -8.79
CA MET A 265 2.41 -14.33 -9.55
C MET A 265 2.24 -13.00 -10.29
N TRP A 266 1.09 -12.76 -10.93
CA TRP A 266 0.81 -11.49 -11.60
C TRP A 266 0.78 -10.31 -10.61
N GLY A 267 0.16 -10.48 -9.45
CA GLY A 267 0.15 -9.48 -8.38
C GLY A 267 1.57 -9.18 -7.88
N TYR A 268 2.37 -10.22 -7.66
CA TYR A 268 3.73 -10.10 -7.18
C TYR A 268 4.66 -9.42 -8.19
N TYR A 269 4.69 -9.92 -9.43
CA TYR A 269 5.60 -9.41 -10.45
C TYR A 269 5.12 -8.09 -11.03
N ASN A 270 3.83 -7.91 -11.32
CA ASN A 270 3.39 -6.68 -11.98
C ASN A 270 2.94 -5.60 -11.00
N ARG A 271 2.14 -5.94 -9.97
CA ARG A 271 1.49 -4.92 -9.14
C ARG A 271 2.42 -4.29 -8.12
N ILE A 272 3.21 -5.09 -7.39
CA ILE A 272 4.07 -4.53 -6.34
C ILE A 272 5.18 -3.64 -6.94
N PRO A 273 5.93 -4.06 -7.97
CA PRO A 273 6.89 -3.18 -8.64
C PRO A 273 6.23 -1.95 -9.25
N HIS A 274 5.00 -2.07 -9.76
CA HIS A 274 4.25 -0.90 -10.23
C HIS A 274 3.97 0.09 -9.08
N PHE A 275 3.52 -0.37 -7.90
CA PHE A 275 3.31 0.50 -6.74
C PHE A 275 4.58 1.21 -6.29
N VAL A 276 5.70 0.47 -6.18
CA VAL A 276 7.00 1.06 -5.85
C VAL A 276 7.41 2.06 -6.94
N GLY A 277 7.24 1.72 -8.22
CA GLY A 277 7.54 2.65 -9.32
C GLY A 277 6.69 3.93 -9.29
N VAL A 278 5.42 3.82 -8.92
CA VAL A 278 4.51 4.96 -8.72
C VAL A 278 5.00 5.86 -7.59
N LEU A 279 5.42 5.27 -6.46
CA LEU A 279 6.02 6.00 -5.33
C LEU A 279 7.20 6.88 -5.78
N TYR A 280 8.17 6.27 -6.48
CA TYR A 280 9.33 6.99 -6.99
C TYR A 280 8.94 8.07 -8.01
N LYS A 281 8.00 7.77 -8.91
CA LYS A 281 7.51 8.75 -9.89
C LYS A 281 6.85 9.94 -9.20
N ALA A 282 6.06 9.71 -8.15
CA ALA A 282 5.40 10.77 -7.38
C ALA A 282 6.44 11.68 -6.71
N LYS A 283 7.38 11.11 -5.95
CA LYS A 283 8.44 11.88 -5.27
C LYS A 283 9.28 12.70 -6.27
N VAL A 284 9.69 12.08 -7.39
CA VAL A 284 10.47 12.77 -8.44
C VAL A 284 9.64 13.84 -9.15
N ALA A 285 8.34 13.62 -9.36
CA ALA A 285 7.46 14.61 -10.01
C ALA A 285 7.28 15.86 -9.15
N VAL A 286 7.00 15.69 -7.85
CA VAL A 286 6.87 16.80 -6.90
C VAL A 286 8.17 17.58 -6.80
N TYR A 287 9.30 16.89 -6.65
CA TYR A 287 10.61 17.55 -6.63
C TYR A 287 10.90 18.37 -7.90
N LYS A 288 10.58 17.82 -9.08
CA LYS A 288 10.72 18.54 -10.36
C LYS A 288 9.78 19.73 -10.47
N GLN A 289 8.57 19.62 -9.95
CA GLN A 289 7.61 20.72 -9.92
C GLN A 289 8.12 21.85 -9.05
N ASP A 290 8.54 21.55 -7.81
CA ASP A 290 9.13 22.53 -6.90
C ASP A 290 10.34 23.24 -7.55
N LEU A 291 11.25 22.48 -8.18
CA LEU A 291 12.39 23.06 -8.88
C LEU A 291 11.99 23.99 -10.04
N ARG A 292 10.94 23.65 -10.79
CA ARG A 292 10.44 24.48 -11.91
C ARG A 292 9.83 25.77 -11.39
N GLU A 293 8.98 25.69 -10.38
CA GLU A 293 8.36 26.86 -9.75
C GLU A 293 9.44 27.83 -9.24
N MET A 294 10.49 27.33 -8.57
CA MET A 294 11.63 28.16 -8.18
C MET A 294 12.33 28.85 -9.36
N LEU A 295 12.53 28.13 -10.46
CA LEU A 295 13.24 28.64 -11.63
C LEU A 295 12.40 29.66 -12.41
N ASP A 296 11.10 29.41 -12.54
CA ASP A 296 10.18 30.28 -13.27
C ASP A 296 9.90 31.56 -12.49
N ASP A 297 9.77 31.50 -11.15
CA ASP A 297 9.73 32.70 -10.30
C ASP A 297 11.00 33.53 -10.44
N SER A 298 12.17 32.87 -10.47
CA SER A 298 13.44 33.56 -10.67
C SER A 298 13.53 34.24 -12.04
N LYS A 299 12.95 33.65 -13.10
CA LYS A 299 12.90 34.25 -14.44
C LYS A 299 11.89 35.38 -14.54
N ALA A 300 10.70 35.23 -13.96
CA ALA A 300 9.65 36.24 -13.96
C ALA A 300 10.14 37.53 -13.27
N LYS A 301 10.79 37.40 -12.10
CA LYS A 301 11.37 38.55 -11.38
C LYS A 301 12.49 39.23 -12.18
N LYS A 302 13.37 38.47 -12.86
CA LYS A 302 14.39 39.03 -13.77
C LYS A 302 13.79 39.78 -14.96
N ARG A 303 12.58 39.45 -15.40
CA ARG A 303 11.88 40.20 -16.46
C ARG A 303 11.23 41.47 -15.94
N ALA A 304 10.70 41.47 -14.72
CA ALA A 304 10.11 42.65 -14.10
C ALA A 304 11.14 43.73 -13.71
N ALA A 305 12.38 43.33 -13.44
CA ALA A 305 13.49 44.25 -13.12
C ALA A 305 14.17 44.89 -14.35
N ARG A 306 13.74 44.53 -15.57
CA ARG A 306 14.25 45.10 -16.84
C ARG A 306 13.22 46.04 -17.43
#